data_AF-A0A6J7ASY7-F1
#
_entry.id   AF-A0A6J7ASY7-F1
#
_cell.length_a   1.000
_cell.length_b   1.000
_cell.length_c   1.000
_cell.angle_alpha   90.00
_cell.angle_beta   90.00
_cell.angle_gamma   90.00
#
_symmetry.space_group_name_H-M   'P 1'
#
loop_
_entity.id
_entity.type
_entity.pdbx_description
1 polymer ?
#
loop_
_entity_poly.entity_id
_entity_poly.type
_entity_poly.pdbx_seq_one_letter_code
_entity_poly.pdbx_strand_id
1 'polypeptide(L)' 'MRAIRRTLRSQLAAQVKAATDHEHSVQSVLRATEDYDEGVKAYAERRPADFQAR' A
#
# COMPACT_ATOMS: atom_id res chain seq x y z
N MET A 1 5.56 -12.19 -30.54
CA MET A 1 5.19 -11.26 -29.44
C MET A 1 5.56 -11.71 -28.01
N ARG A 2 5.68 -13.02 -27.69
CA ARG A 2 6.04 -13.46 -26.32
C ARG A 2 7.50 -13.14 -25.92
N ALA A 3 8.45 -13.24 -26.84
CA ALA A 3 9.87 -12.95 -26.58
C ALA A 3 10.12 -11.47 -26.21
N ILE A 4 9.52 -10.53 -26.96
CA ILE A 4 9.65 -9.08 -26.71
C ILE A 4 9.12 -8.71 -25.32
N ARG A 5 7.94 -9.23 -24.93
CA ARG A 5 7.40 -8.99 -23.57
C ARG A 5 8.28 -9.56 -22.47
N ARG A 6 8.94 -10.69 -22.69
CA ARG A 6 9.87 -11.29 -21.73
C ARG A 6 11.12 -10.44 -21.57
N THR A 7 11.68 -9.91 -22.65
CA THR A 7 12.84 -9.00 -22.60
C THR A 7 12.50 -7.71 -21.87
N LEU A 8 11.38 -7.05 -22.22
CA LEU A 8 10.96 -5.79 -21.60
C LEU A 8 10.57 -5.92 -20.12
N ARG A 9 10.13 -7.10 -19.67
CA ARG A 9 9.69 -7.34 -18.29
C ARG A 9 10.68 -8.17 -17.48
N SER A 10 11.87 -8.44 -18.02
CA SER A 10 12.86 -9.35 -17.45
C SER A 10 13.22 -9.00 -15.99
N GLN A 11 13.24 -7.72 -15.66
CA GLN A 11 13.48 -7.21 -14.29
C GLN A 11 12.24 -6.60 -13.65
N LEU A 12 11.16 -6.38 -14.41
CA LEU A 12 9.95 -5.72 -13.93
C LEU A 12 9.29 -6.49 -12.77
N ALA A 13 9.28 -7.82 -12.84
CA ALA A 13 8.69 -8.63 -11.76
C ALA A 13 9.43 -8.44 -10.43
N ALA A 14 10.77 -8.38 -10.45
CA ALA A 14 11.57 -8.16 -9.25
C ALA A 14 11.39 -6.72 -8.72
N GLN A 15 11.32 -5.72 -9.61
CA GLN A 15 11.08 -4.33 -9.22
C GLN A 15 9.68 -4.13 -8.62
N VAL A 16 8.65 -4.73 -9.23
CA VAL A 16 7.28 -4.72 -8.69
C VAL A 16 7.26 -5.36 -7.31
N LYS A 17 7.90 -6.53 -7.14
CA LYS A 17 7.96 -7.19 -5.84
C LYS A 17 8.62 -6.31 -4.78
N ALA A 18 9.78 -5.73 -5.08
CA ALA A 18 10.50 -4.88 -4.14
C ALA A 18 9.69 -3.63 -3.75
N ALA A 19 9.00 -3.00 -4.71
CA ALA A 19 8.11 -1.88 -4.44
C ALA A 19 6.94 -2.27 -3.54
N THR A 20 6.26 -3.38 -3.85
CA THR A 20 5.13 -3.86 -3.04
C THR A 20 5.55 -4.31 -1.64
N ASP A 21 6.74 -4.92 -1.49
CA ASP A 21 7.26 -5.30 -0.17
C ASP A 21 7.54 -4.04 0.69
N HIS A 22 8.12 -3.00 0.09
CA HIS A 22 8.37 -1.73 0.77
C HIS A 22 7.07 -1.06 1.21
N GLU A 23 6.11 -0.90 0.29
CA GLU A 23 4.79 -0.34 0.60
C GLU A 23 4.07 -1.14 1.68
N HIS A 24 4.13 -2.47 1.62
CA HIS A 24 3.53 -3.34 2.62
C HIS A 24 4.14 -3.14 4.01
N SER A 25 5.47 -3.00 4.10
CA SER A 25 6.15 -2.70 5.36
C SER A 25 5.70 -1.36 5.94
N VAL A 26 5.60 -0.32 5.11
CA VAL A 26 5.15 1.01 5.54
C VAL A 26 3.68 0.98 5.99
N GLN A 27 2.81 0.34 5.20
CA GLN A 27 1.39 0.16 5.53
C GLN A 27 1.21 -0.63 6.84
N SER A 28 2.05 -1.63 7.10
CA SER A 28 1.97 -2.44 8.33
C SER A 28 2.30 -1.64 9.59
N VAL A 29 3.21 -0.66 9.49
CA VAL A 29 3.49 0.27 10.60
C VAL A 29 2.30 1.19 10.84
N LEU A 30 1.70 1.73 9.78
CA LEU A 30 0.53 2.61 9.88
C LEU A 30 -0.70 1.91 10.48
N ARG A 31 -0.86 0.60 10.28
CA ARG A 31 -1.97 -0.17 10.89
C ARG A 31 -2.00 -0.15 12.42
N ALA A 32 -0.89 0.17 13.07
CA ALA A 32 -0.81 0.26 14.53
C ALA A 32 -1.14 1.66 15.07
N THR A 33 -1.42 2.64 14.20
CA THR A 33 -1.69 4.02 14.61
C THR A 33 -3.18 4.25 14.86
N GLU A 34 -3.48 5.18 15.77
CA GLU A 34 -4.86 5.59 16.05
C GLU A 34 -5.54 6.19 14.80
N ASP A 35 -4.78 6.82 13.91
CA ASP A 35 -5.27 7.36 12.64
C ASP A 35 -5.78 6.26 11.68
N TYR A 36 -5.17 5.06 11.72
CA TYR A 36 -5.66 3.93 10.93
C TYR A 36 -7.03 3.46 11.44
N ASP A 37 -7.16 3.29 12.75
CA ASP A 37 -8.41 2.88 13.39
C ASP A 37 -9.51 3.93 13.17
N GLU A 38 -9.18 5.21 13.28
CA GLU A 38 -10.09 6.32 13.02
C GLU A 38 -10.54 6.34 11.55
N GLY A 39 -9.64 6.13 10.59
CA GLY A 39 -10.00 6.02 9.18
C GLY A 39 -10.96 4.86 8.90
N VAL A 40 -10.71 3.68 9.50
CA VAL A 40 -11.61 2.51 9.39
C VAL A 40 -12.98 2.83 9.98
N LYS A 41 -13.02 3.42 11.17
CA LYS A 41 -14.25 3.78 11.87
C LYS A 41 -15.07 4.84 11.11
N ALA A 42 -14.42 5.91 10.66
CA ALA A 42 -15.05 6.98 9.91
C ALA A 42 -15.66 6.49 8.60
N TYR A 43 -14.98 5.58 7.89
CA TYR A 43 -15.52 4.93 6.70
C TYR A 43 -16.77 4.08 7.01
N ALA A 44 -16.70 3.25 8.06
CA ALA A 44 -17.83 2.43 8.49
C ALA A 44 -19.04 3.27 8.90
N GLU A 45 -18.80 4.41 9.56
CA GLU A 45 -19.82 5.35 10.03
C GLU A 45 -20.25 6.36 8.95
N ARG A 46 -19.64 6.33 7.76
CA ARG A 46 -19.88 7.28 6.64
C ARG A 46 -19.77 8.75 7.06
N ARG A 47 -18.79 9.06 7.90
CA ARG A 47 -18.46 10.42 8.33
C ARG A 47 -17.06 10.81 7.86
N PRO A 48 -16.73 12.11 7.84
CA PRO A 48 -15.35 12.55 7.69
C PRO A 48 -14.47 11.99 8.82
N ALA A 49 -13.26 11.55 8.49
CA ALA A 49 -12.25 11.10 9.44
C ALA A 49 -11.52 12.31 10.05
N ASP A 50 -11.20 12.22 11.34
CA ASP A 50 -10.42 13.24 12.06
C ASP A 50 -8.99 12.74 12.33
N PHE A 51 -8.10 12.96 11.36
CA PHE A 51 -6.70 12.51 11.45
C PHE A 51 -5.87 13.45 12.32
N GLN A 52 -5.14 12.88 13.29
CA GLN A 52 -4.33 13.62 14.27
C GLN A 52 -2.82 13.59 13.96
N ALA A 53 -2.39 12.76 13.00
CA ALA A 53 -1.01 12.66 12.52
C ALA A 53 0.04 12.46 13.64
N ARG A 54 -0.30 11.63 14.63
CA ARG A 54 0.51 11.34 15.83
C ARG A 54 0.84 9.86 15.98
#